data_AF-A0A6J8DNF4-F1
#
_entry.id   AF-A0A6J8DNF4-F1
#
_cell.length_a   1.000
_cell.length_b   1.000
_cell.length_c   1.000
_cell.angle_alpha   90.00
_cell.angle_beta   90.00
_cell.angle_gamma   90.00
#
_symmetry.space_group_name_H-M   'P 1'
#
loop_
_entity.id
_entity.type
_entity.pdbx_description
1 polymer ?
#
loop_
_entity_poly.entity_id
_entity_poly.type
_entity_poly.pdbx_seq_one_letter_code
_entity_poly.pdbx_strand_id
1 'polypeptide(L)'
;MAKSSDIVMQKHRVKYKDGLDSQEKARYEGKLQLIDDEDPYEMTASMFSEDVKLLPKVTYPDIVNYLVFPPSPYTSDDLKSYKGLEAYNQFVCGWVRDKATQVINNKCLVKAKVLHSQRMSEKPLQPWFIAEKEGRILAAHCTCMAGQGEVCTHVAALRFAVDASVQLRESKTVTEEKSYWLLPTSVKGVSYKRGISILLLPRL
;
A
#
# COMPACT_ATOMS: atom_id res chain seq x y z
N MET A 1 31.83 -44.28 -16.77
CA MET A 1 32.82 -43.46 -16.03
C MET A 1 32.88 -42.10 -16.71
N ALA A 2 32.66 -40.93 -16.14
CA ALA A 2 31.90 -40.46 -15.00
C ALA A 2 31.33 -39.09 -15.47
N LYS A 3 30.09 -38.78 -15.10
CA LYS A 3 29.40 -37.53 -15.50
C LYS A 3 30.09 -36.34 -14.81
N SER A 4 30.55 -35.37 -15.62
CA SER A 4 31.06 -34.10 -15.11
C SER A 4 29.88 -33.32 -14.51
N SER A 5 29.90 -33.21 -13.19
CA SER A 5 28.90 -32.57 -12.35
C SER A 5 28.69 -31.09 -12.71
N ASP A 6 27.44 -30.74 -12.98
CA ASP A 6 26.94 -29.37 -12.99
C ASP A 6 27.15 -28.74 -11.60
N ILE A 7 28.19 -27.92 -11.46
CA ILE A 7 28.33 -27.02 -10.33
C ILE A 7 27.40 -25.83 -10.61
N VAL A 8 26.13 -25.98 -10.23
CA VAL A 8 25.21 -24.85 -10.12
C VAL A 8 25.74 -23.96 -9.00
N MET A 9 26.47 -22.91 -9.39
CA MET A 9 26.90 -21.82 -8.53
C MET A 9 25.66 -21.16 -7.93
N GLN A 10 25.27 -21.58 -6.73
CA GLN A 10 24.31 -20.87 -5.90
C GLN A 10 24.94 -19.50 -5.55
N LYS A 11 24.56 -18.47 -6.29
CA LYS A 11 24.95 -17.09 -6.02
C LYS A 11 24.38 -16.70 -4.65
N HIS A 12 25.22 -16.72 -3.62
CA HIS A 12 24.86 -16.30 -2.27
C HIS A 12 24.34 -14.86 -2.33
N ARG A 13 23.01 -14.68 -2.21
CA ARG A 13 22.37 -13.37 -2.29
C ARG A 13 22.72 -12.61 -1.02
N VAL A 14 23.64 -11.65 -1.12
CA VAL A 14 24.00 -10.75 -0.02
C VAL A 14 22.74 -10.02 0.45
N LYS A 15 22.51 -9.99 1.76
CA LYS A 15 21.37 -9.33 2.37
C LYS A 15 21.51 -7.82 2.21
N TYR A 16 20.39 -7.11 2.06
CA TYR A 16 20.41 -5.67 1.84
C TYR A 16 21.12 -4.91 2.98
N LYS A 17 20.80 -5.28 4.23
CA LYS A 17 21.38 -4.68 5.45
C LYS A 17 22.90 -4.82 5.58
N ASP A 18 23.50 -5.83 4.95
CA ASP A 18 24.95 -6.06 5.03
C ASP A 18 25.74 -5.13 4.09
N GLY A 19 25.05 -4.49 3.13
CA GLY A 19 25.63 -3.48 2.25
C GLY A 19 25.54 -2.05 2.77
N LEU A 20 24.93 -1.84 3.94
CA LEU A 20 24.76 -0.52 4.55
C LEU A 20 25.97 -0.16 5.42
N ASP A 21 26.28 1.13 5.54
CA ASP A 21 27.26 1.59 6.52
C ASP A 21 26.76 1.39 7.97
N SER A 22 27.65 1.52 8.96
CA SER A 22 27.30 1.24 10.36
C SER A 22 26.20 2.15 10.93
N GLN A 23 26.15 3.43 10.55
CA GLN A 23 25.12 4.36 11.01
C GLN A 23 23.78 4.12 10.29
N GLU A 24 23.83 3.89 8.98
CA GLU A 24 22.68 3.56 8.16
C GLU A 24 22.04 2.24 8.58
N LYS A 25 22.87 1.23 8.89
CA LYS A 25 22.42 -0.07 9.38
C LYS A 25 21.69 0.07 10.71
N ALA A 26 22.22 0.85 11.66
CA ALA A 26 21.55 1.10 12.94
C ALA A 26 20.17 1.77 12.76
N ARG A 27 20.08 2.76 11.85
CA ARG A 27 18.79 3.40 11.51
C ARG A 27 17.83 2.42 10.83
N TYR A 28 18.34 1.58 9.93
CA TYR A 28 17.55 0.56 9.25
C TYR A 28 16.98 -0.47 10.24
N GLU A 29 17.82 -0.99 11.13
CA GLU A 29 17.43 -1.93 12.18
C GLU A 29 16.40 -1.31 13.14
N GLY A 30 16.55 -0.04 13.53
CA GLY A 30 15.55 0.67 14.33
C GLY A 30 14.17 0.74 13.67
N LYS A 31 14.09 0.77 12.34
CA LYS A 31 12.82 0.67 11.62
C LYS A 31 12.25 -0.74 11.63
N LEU A 32 13.09 -1.77 11.52
CA LEU A 32 12.67 -3.17 11.55
C LEU A 32 12.11 -3.58 12.91
N GLN A 33 12.60 -3.00 14.00
CA GLN A 33 12.04 -3.19 15.35
C GLN A 33 10.55 -2.81 15.45
N LEU A 34 10.06 -1.95 14.56
CA LEU A 34 8.63 -1.61 14.50
C LEU A 34 7.76 -2.76 13.99
N ILE A 35 8.34 -3.72 13.27
CA ILE A 35 7.67 -4.84 12.59
C ILE A 35 8.30 -6.19 12.98
N ASP A 36 8.61 -6.36 14.26
CA ASP A 36 9.14 -7.60 14.84
C ASP A 36 10.42 -8.12 14.15
N ASP A 37 11.28 -7.20 13.69
CA ASP A 37 12.55 -7.46 12.99
C ASP A 37 12.42 -8.20 11.65
N GLU A 38 11.22 -8.22 11.06
CA GLU A 38 10.96 -8.78 9.72
C GLU A 38 11.46 -7.84 8.62
N ASP A 39 12.45 -8.27 7.82
CA ASP A 39 13.00 -7.45 6.73
C ASP A 39 12.11 -7.50 5.47
N PRO A 40 11.51 -6.37 5.03
CA PRO A 40 10.63 -6.32 3.85
C PRO A 40 11.26 -6.81 2.53
N TYR A 41 12.60 -6.80 2.43
CA TYR A 41 13.35 -7.27 1.27
C TYR A 41 13.66 -8.77 1.29
N GLU A 42 13.58 -9.40 2.47
CA GLU A 42 13.78 -10.84 2.65
C GLU A 42 12.44 -11.60 2.72
N MET A 43 11.36 -10.93 3.12
CA MET A 43 10.01 -11.52 3.18
C MET A 43 9.52 -12.05 1.82
N THR A 44 8.79 -13.17 1.86
CA THR A 44 8.25 -13.81 0.66
C THR A 44 7.03 -13.06 0.11
N ALA A 45 6.79 -13.16 -1.21
CA ALA A 45 5.67 -12.47 -1.85
C ALA A 45 4.31 -12.95 -1.33
N SER A 46 4.19 -14.21 -0.92
CA SER A 46 2.97 -14.78 -0.32
C SER A 46 2.59 -14.18 1.03
N MET A 47 3.55 -13.53 1.71
CA MET A 47 3.28 -12.78 2.94
C MET A 47 2.73 -11.38 2.66
N PHE A 48 2.43 -11.01 1.41
CA PHE A 48 1.84 -9.71 1.10
C PHE A 48 0.53 -9.91 0.37
N SER A 49 -0.43 -9.03 0.67
CA SER A 49 -1.73 -8.96 0.04
C SER A 49 -1.83 -7.72 -0.83
N GLU A 50 -2.53 -7.83 -1.96
CA GLU A 50 -2.88 -6.71 -2.83
C GLU A 50 -4.25 -6.11 -2.46
N ASP A 51 -4.90 -6.61 -1.39
CA ASP A 51 -6.21 -6.12 -0.96
C ASP A 51 -6.13 -4.67 -0.45
N VAL A 52 -6.78 -3.78 -1.18
CA VAL A 52 -6.90 -2.35 -0.87
C VAL A 52 -7.53 -2.11 0.51
N LYS A 53 -8.33 -3.05 1.04
CA LYS A 53 -8.93 -2.94 2.37
C LYS A 53 -7.91 -3.01 3.50
N LEU A 54 -6.76 -3.65 3.27
CA LEU A 54 -5.68 -3.79 4.25
C LEU A 54 -4.74 -2.57 4.27
N LEU A 55 -4.87 -1.67 3.29
CA LEU A 55 -4.07 -0.44 3.25
C LEU A 55 -4.43 0.48 4.43
N PRO A 56 -3.42 1.11 5.06
CA PRO A 56 -3.63 2.08 6.13
C PRO A 56 -4.38 3.29 5.60
N LYS A 57 -5.18 3.94 6.45
CA LYS A 57 -5.97 5.14 6.11
C LYS A 57 -5.11 6.41 6.02
N VAL A 58 -4.00 6.33 5.30
CA VAL A 58 -3.09 7.47 5.06
C VAL A 58 -3.81 8.51 4.23
N THR A 59 -3.80 9.76 4.70
CA THR A 59 -4.38 10.91 3.99
C THR A 59 -3.30 11.87 3.51
N TYR A 60 -3.64 12.77 2.58
CA TYR A 60 -2.72 13.82 2.13
C TYR A 60 -2.07 14.62 3.27
N PRO A 61 -2.81 15.10 4.32
CA PRO A 61 -2.20 15.72 5.49
C PRO A 61 -1.14 14.87 6.19
N ASP A 62 -1.36 13.56 6.34
CA ASP A 62 -0.39 12.66 6.98
C ASP A 62 0.92 12.60 6.17
N ILE A 63 0.80 12.58 4.84
CA ILE A 63 1.94 12.58 3.92
C ILE A 63 2.73 13.88 4.04
N VAL A 64 2.04 15.03 3.99
CA VAL A 64 2.68 16.35 4.14
C VAL A 64 3.38 16.43 5.50
N ASN A 65 2.67 16.02 6.56
CA ASN A 65 3.20 16.08 7.91
C ASN A 65 4.49 15.28 8.06
N TYR A 66 4.56 14.09 7.44
CA TYR A 66 5.76 13.26 7.46
C TYR A 66 6.86 13.75 6.51
N LEU A 67 6.55 14.47 5.43
CA LEU A 67 7.60 14.98 4.54
C LEU A 67 8.25 16.27 5.04
N VAL A 68 7.47 17.10 5.74
CA VAL A 68 7.88 18.46 6.11
C VAL A 68 8.37 18.54 7.55
N PHE A 69 7.63 17.98 8.50
CA PHE A 69 7.84 18.24 9.93
C PHE A 69 8.68 17.24 10.71
N PRO A 70 9.07 16.03 10.24
CA PRO A 70 9.93 15.21 11.09
C PRO A 70 11.29 15.87 11.24
N PRO A 71 11.87 15.81 12.43
CA PRO A 71 13.18 16.37 12.68
C PRO A 71 14.23 15.61 11.86
N SER A 72 15.13 16.37 11.25
CA SER A 72 16.33 15.86 10.60
C SER A 72 17.15 15.07 11.61
N PRO A 73 17.60 13.85 11.27
CA PRO A 73 18.41 13.04 12.16
C PRO A 73 19.81 13.64 12.42
N TYR A 74 20.17 14.74 11.75
CA TYR A 74 21.47 15.40 11.88
C TYR A 74 21.39 16.76 12.57
N THR A 75 20.39 17.57 12.25
CA THR A 75 20.29 18.97 12.71
C THR A 75 19.19 19.17 13.74
N SER A 76 18.32 18.17 13.96
CA SER A 76 17.08 18.27 14.76
C SER A 76 16.05 19.29 14.27
N ASP A 77 16.37 20.09 13.24
CA ASP A 77 15.42 20.94 12.51
C ASP A 77 14.51 20.13 11.59
N ASP A 78 13.32 20.64 11.30
CA ASP A 78 12.38 20.07 10.33
C ASP A 78 13.05 19.73 8.98
N LEU A 79 12.79 18.52 8.46
CA LEU A 79 13.33 18.03 7.17
C LEU A 79 12.95 18.92 5.98
N LYS A 80 11.75 19.53 5.99
CA LYS A 80 11.26 20.44 4.94
C LYS A 80 11.44 19.86 3.54
N SER A 81 11.12 18.57 3.34
CA SER A 81 11.25 17.89 2.05
C SER A 81 10.11 18.26 1.09
N TYR A 82 10.06 19.53 0.67
CA TYR A 82 9.05 20.03 -0.26
C TYR A 82 9.11 19.34 -1.63
N LYS A 83 10.31 18.92 -2.06
CA LYS A 83 10.50 18.12 -3.29
C LYS A 83 9.78 16.77 -3.22
N GLY A 84 9.57 16.22 -2.02
CA GLY A 84 8.76 15.01 -1.85
C GLY A 84 7.31 15.21 -2.28
N LEU A 85 6.77 16.42 -2.15
CA LEU A 85 5.38 16.73 -2.54
C LEU A 85 5.17 16.67 -4.06
N GLU A 86 6.21 17.00 -4.84
CA GLU A 86 6.18 16.88 -6.30
C GLU A 86 6.10 15.42 -6.78
N ALA A 87 6.38 14.45 -5.90
CA ALA A 87 6.30 13.04 -6.21
C ALA A 87 4.87 12.55 -6.52
N TYR A 88 3.86 13.36 -6.22
CA TYR A 88 2.49 13.14 -6.70
C TYR A 88 2.47 12.94 -8.23
N ASN A 89 3.27 13.69 -8.99
CA ASN A 89 3.36 13.53 -10.44
C ASN A 89 3.89 12.15 -10.86
N GLN A 90 4.81 11.56 -10.09
CA GLN A 90 5.32 10.21 -10.36
C GLN A 90 4.22 9.15 -10.21
N PHE A 91 3.36 9.33 -9.20
CA PHE A 91 2.17 8.51 -9.04
C PHE A 91 1.21 8.69 -10.22
N VAL A 92 0.87 9.94 -10.59
CA VAL A 92 -0.03 10.24 -11.72
C VAL A 92 0.49 9.67 -13.04
N CYS A 93 1.81 9.71 -13.27
CA CYS A 93 2.44 9.12 -14.44
C CYS A 93 2.52 7.58 -14.43
N GLY A 94 1.95 6.91 -13.43
CA GLY A 94 1.88 5.44 -13.36
C GLY A 94 3.22 4.77 -13.05
N TRP A 95 4.12 5.46 -12.34
CA TRP A 95 5.45 4.92 -12.01
C TRP A 95 5.43 3.96 -10.82
N VAL A 96 4.40 4.04 -9.98
CA VAL A 96 4.20 3.16 -8.83
C VAL A 96 3.46 1.90 -9.28
N ARG A 97 4.09 0.74 -9.13
CA ARG A 97 3.59 -0.57 -9.56
C ARG A 97 3.68 -1.60 -8.44
N ASP A 98 2.93 -2.69 -8.57
CA ASP A 98 3.00 -3.87 -7.69
C ASP A 98 2.90 -3.49 -6.20
N LYS A 99 1.90 -2.67 -5.86
CA LYS A 99 1.65 -2.28 -4.47
C LYS A 99 1.13 -3.49 -3.70
N ALA A 100 1.76 -3.79 -2.58
CA ALA A 100 1.32 -4.87 -1.71
C ALA A 100 1.51 -4.48 -0.24
N THR A 101 0.68 -5.02 0.63
CA THR A 101 0.67 -4.72 2.06
C THR A 101 0.69 -5.98 2.91
N GLN A 102 1.31 -5.88 4.07
CA GLN A 102 1.29 -6.90 5.10
C GLN A 102 1.05 -6.23 6.45
N VAL A 103 0.21 -6.85 7.29
CA VAL A 103 -0.04 -6.38 8.64
C VAL A 103 0.83 -7.16 9.62
N ILE A 104 1.68 -6.45 10.36
CA ILE A 104 2.59 -7.02 11.38
C ILE A 104 2.42 -6.20 12.64
N ASN A 105 2.17 -6.84 13.78
CA ASN A 105 2.02 -6.18 15.08
C ASN A 105 1.06 -4.97 15.03
N ASN A 106 -0.09 -5.16 14.38
CA ASN A 106 -1.14 -4.16 14.17
C ASN A 106 -0.72 -2.90 13.36
N LYS A 107 0.46 -2.91 12.74
CA LYS A 107 0.95 -1.90 11.81
C LYS A 107 0.90 -2.43 10.37
N CYS A 108 0.65 -1.55 9.42
CA CYS A 108 0.64 -1.86 8.00
C CYS A 108 2.02 -1.56 7.41
N LEU A 109 2.72 -2.60 6.98
CA LEU A 109 3.86 -2.51 6.07
C LEU A 109 3.33 -2.45 4.64
N VAL A 110 3.69 -1.41 3.89
CA VAL A 110 3.32 -1.28 2.47
C VAL A 110 4.57 -1.16 1.64
N LYS A 111 4.65 -1.93 0.55
CA LYS A 111 5.76 -1.90 -0.40
C LYS A 111 5.26 -1.76 -1.83
N ALA A 112 6.14 -1.30 -2.71
CA ALA A 112 5.88 -1.23 -4.14
C ALA A 112 7.16 -1.29 -4.96
N LYS A 113 7.02 -1.25 -6.27
CA LYS A 113 8.09 -0.96 -7.24
C LYS A 113 7.86 0.42 -7.83
N VAL A 114 8.88 1.27 -7.84
CA VAL A 114 8.79 2.64 -8.37
C VAL A 114 9.90 2.87 -9.39
N LEU A 115 9.54 3.38 -10.57
CA LEU A 115 10.50 3.71 -11.63
C LEU A 115 11.38 4.90 -11.26
N HIS A 116 12.60 4.92 -11.81
CA HIS A 116 13.50 6.07 -11.71
C HIS A 116 13.03 7.19 -12.65
N SER A 117 13.08 8.44 -12.17
CA SER A 117 12.68 9.60 -12.98
C SER A 117 13.58 9.88 -14.18
N GLN A 118 14.86 9.52 -14.09
CA GLN A 118 15.88 9.82 -15.10
C GLN A 118 16.37 8.58 -15.85
N ARG A 119 16.04 7.37 -15.37
CA ARG A 119 16.61 6.10 -15.85
C ARG A 119 15.55 5.01 -15.96
N MET A 120 14.62 5.20 -16.88
CA MET A 120 13.45 4.33 -17.06
C MET A 120 13.81 2.88 -17.45
N SER A 121 15.02 2.64 -17.97
CA SER A 121 15.52 1.30 -18.31
C SER A 121 16.13 0.54 -17.12
N GLU A 122 16.44 1.23 -16.02
CA GLU A 122 16.98 0.59 -14.83
C GLU A 122 15.89 -0.17 -14.06
N LYS A 123 16.32 -1.15 -13.27
CA LYS A 123 15.42 -1.91 -12.41
C LYS A 123 14.65 -0.94 -11.49
N PRO A 124 13.32 -1.09 -11.34
CA PRO A 124 12.55 -0.28 -10.41
C PRO A 124 13.09 -0.37 -9.00
N LEU A 125 13.07 0.77 -8.30
CA LEU A 125 13.39 0.85 -6.89
C LEU A 125 12.28 0.24 -6.06
N GLN A 126 12.64 -0.20 -4.85
CA GLN A 126 11.72 -0.91 -3.96
C GLN A 126 11.50 -0.10 -2.67
N PRO A 127 10.68 0.96 -2.70
CA PRO A 127 10.31 1.66 -1.49
C PRO A 127 9.31 0.85 -0.66
N TRP A 128 9.38 1.07 0.64
CA TRP A 128 8.38 0.62 1.59
C TRP A 128 8.19 1.64 2.71
N PHE A 129 7.05 1.60 3.38
CA PHE A 129 6.79 2.37 4.58
C PHE A 129 5.93 1.59 5.56
N ILE A 130 6.01 1.98 6.83
CA ILE A 130 5.25 1.44 7.94
C ILE A 130 4.30 2.53 8.42
N ALA A 131 3.03 2.20 8.57
CA ALA A 131 2.02 3.09 9.12
C ALA A 131 1.06 2.35 10.05
N GLU A 132 0.44 3.08 10.96
CA GLU A 132 -0.72 2.61 11.73
C GLU A 132 -1.94 2.54 10.81
N LYS A 133 -2.95 1.74 11.19
CA LYS A 133 -4.18 1.56 10.39
C LYS A 133 -4.93 2.87 10.19
N GLU A 134 -4.79 3.79 11.14
CA GLU A 134 -5.41 5.10 11.23
C GLU A 134 -4.76 6.13 10.29
N GLY A 135 -3.61 5.82 9.69
CA GLY A 135 -2.93 6.68 8.70
C GLY A 135 -1.63 7.30 9.17
N ARG A 136 -1.29 7.21 10.47
CA ARG A 136 -0.04 7.73 11.00
C ARG A 136 1.16 6.96 10.43
N ILE A 137 2.03 7.66 9.72
CA ILE A 137 3.26 7.09 9.16
C ILE A 137 4.34 7.05 10.25
N LEU A 138 4.99 5.91 10.43
CA LEU A 138 5.99 5.67 11.48
C LEU A 138 7.42 5.68 10.94
N ALA A 139 7.65 5.01 9.81
CA ALA A 139 8.97 4.84 9.23
C ALA A 139 8.85 4.62 7.72
N ALA A 140 9.90 4.93 6.97
CA ALA A 140 10.01 4.47 5.59
C ALA A 140 11.44 4.25 5.12
N HIS A 141 11.54 3.59 3.98
CA HIS A 141 12.82 3.29 3.38
C HIS A 141 12.71 3.09 1.89
N CYS A 142 13.81 3.30 1.17
CA CYS A 142 13.91 2.98 -0.24
C CYS A 142 15.33 2.55 -0.59
N THR A 143 15.46 1.67 -1.57
CA THR A 143 16.76 1.24 -2.12
C THR A 143 17.50 2.32 -2.92
N CYS A 144 17.02 3.57 -2.93
CA CYS A 144 17.67 4.66 -3.66
C CYS A 144 18.69 5.36 -2.78
N MET A 145 19.62 6.09 -3.40
CA MET A 145 20.68 6.82 -2.68
C MET A 145 20.13 7.79 -1.61
N ALA A 146 18.97 8.41 -1.87
CA ALA A 146 18.30 9.30 -0.92
C ALA A 146 17.32 8.57 0.04
N GLY A 147 17.22 7.25 -0.06
CA GLY A 147 16.22 6.45 0.65
C GLY A 147 16.43 6.39 2.16
N GLN A 148 17.64 6.71 2.61
CA GLN A 148 18.01 6.79 4.03
C GLN A 148 17.30 7.90 4.78
N GLY A 149 16.97 8.99 4.08
CA GLY A 149 16.23 10.11 4.65
C GLY A 149 14.72 9.86 4.73
N GLU A 150 14.22 8.72 4.25
CA GLU A 150 12.79 8.31 4.31
C GLU A 150 11.79 9.19 3.55
N VAL A 151 12.25 10.34 3.08
CA VAL A 151 11.47 11.39 2.40
C VAL A 151 11.82 11.52 0.92
N CYS A 152 12.49 10.51 0.36
CA CYS A 152 12.80 10.51 -1.07
C CYS A 152 11.50 10.46 -1.91
N THR A 153 11.58 10.94 -3.15
CA THR A 153 10.42 11.00 -4.05
C THR A 153 9.78 9.64 -4.30
N HIS A 154 10.54 8.54 -4.32
CA HIS A 154 9.97 7.18 -4.50
C HIS A 154 9.05 6.75 -3.34
N VAL A 155 9.42 7.07 -2.10
CA VAL A 155 8.59 6.79 -0.91
C VAL A 155 7.37 7.69 -0.91
N ALA A 156 7.55 8.98 -1.23
CA ALA A 156 6.44 9.92 -1.32
C ALA A 156 5.42 9.49 -2.40
N ALA A 157 5.89 9.08 -3.58
CA ALA A 157 5.05 8.56 -4.66
C ALA A 157 4.25 7.32 -4.21
N LEU A 158 4.90 6.39 -3.50
CA LEU A 158 4.23 5.23 -2.92
C LEU A 158 3.11 5.66 -1.94
N ARG A 159 3.38 6.63 -1.06
CA ARG A 159 2.39 7.14 -0.11
C ARG A 159 1.21 7.82 -0.80
N PHE A 160 1.44 8.67 -1.81
CA PHE A 160 0.37 9.27 -2.61
C PHE A 160 -0.47 8.22 -3.33
N ALA A 161 0.18 7.15 -3.81
CA ALA A 161 -0.53 6.05 -4.44
C ALA A 161 -1.41 5.26 -3.45
N VAL A 162 -1.06 5.24 -2.15
CA VAL A 162 -1.90 4.67 -1.09
C VAL A 162 -3.05 5.59 -0.75
N ASP A 163 -2.80 6.89 -0.53
CA ASP A 163 -3.84 7.89 -0.29
C ASP A 163 -4.91 7.88 -1.39
N ALA A 164 -4.51 7.88 -2.67
CA ALA A 164 -5.45 7.75 -3.77
C ALA A 164 -6.24 6.43 -3.76
N SER A 165 -5.60 5.31 -3.38
CA SER A 165 -6.27 4.01 -3.28
C SER A 165 -7.28 3.98 -2.13
N VAL A 166 -6.97 4.66 -1.02
CA VAL A 166 -7.86 4.83 0.13
C VAL A 166 -9.03 5.73 -0.26
N GLN A 167 -8.79 6.87 -0.89
CA GLN A 167 -9.86 7.76 -1.35
C GLN A 167 -10.84 7.03 -2.27
N LEU A 168 -10.34 6.26 -3.24
CA LEU A 168 -11.18 5.43 -4.13
C LEU A 168 -11.98 4.36 -3.37
N ARG A 169 -11.38 3.77 -2.32
CA ARG A 169 -12.06 2.79 -1.46
C ARG A 169 -13.19 3.43 -0.66
N GLU A 170 -12.96 4.61 -0.08
CA GLU A 170 -13.96 5.32 0.73
C GLU A 170 -15.02 6.03 -0.12
N SER A 171 -14.70 6.41 -1.36
CA SER A 171 -15.65 7.03 -2.30
C SER A 171 -16.54 6.01 -3.02
N LYS A 172 -16.35 4.71 -2.77
CA LYS A 172 -17.00 3.65 -3.52
C LYS A 172 -18.52 3.66 -3.29
N THR A 173 -19.28 3.74 -4.37
CA THR A 173 -20.75 3.82 -4.31
C THR A 173 -21.40 2.44 -4.47
N VAL A 174 -22.67 2.30 -4.06
CA VAL A 174 -23.43 1.03 -4.14
C VAL A 174 -23.49 0.45 -5.57
N THR A 175 -23.36 1.29 -6.60
CA THR A 175 -23.33 0.89 -8.02
C THR A 175 -22.00 0.29 -8.48
N GLU A 176 -20.92 0.46 -7.72
CA GLU A 176 -19.58 -0.09 -8.03
C GLU A 176 -19.29 -1.42 -7.30
N GLU A 177 -20.23 -1.88 -6.47
CA GLU A 177 -20.22 -3.23 -5.92
C GLU A 177 -20.89 -4.22 -6.88
N LYS A 178 -20.53 -5.50 -6.80
CA LYS A 178 -21.21 -6.53 -7.59
C LYS A 178 -22.70 -6.49 -7.27
N SER A 179 -23.54 -6.31 -8.29
CA SER A 179 -24.98 -6.28 -8.10
C SER A 179 -25.43 -7.57 -7.43
N TYR A 180 -25.96 -7.47 -6.21
CA TYR A 180 -26.63 -8.57 -5.54
C TYR A 180 -28.12 -8.49 -5.93
N TRP A 181 -28.43 -8.74 -7.20
CA TRP A 181 -29.81 -9.02 -7.58
C TRP A 181 -30.20 -10.34 -6.94
N LEU A 182 -30.66 -10.29 -5.70
CA LEU A 182 -31.30 -11.41 -5.03
C LEU A 182 -32.59 -11.67 -5.81
N LEU A 183 -32.59 -12.72 -6.61
CA LEU A 183 -33.83 -13.25 -7.18
C LEU A 183 -34.78 -13.48 -6.01
N PRO A 184 -35.96 -12.83 -5.97
CA PRO A 184 -36.92 -13.09 -4.93
C PRO A 184 -37.20 -14.60 -4.93
N THR A 185 -37.13 -15.22 -3.75
CA THR A 185 -37.44 -16.63 -3.60
C THR A 185 -38.81 -16.88 -4.23
N SER A 186 -38.89 -17.83 -5.16
CA SER A 186 -40.13 -18.14 -5.87
C SER A 186 -41.27 -18.32 -4.86
N VAL A 187 -42.15 -17.33 -4.79
CA VAL A 187 -43.34 -17.38 -3.93
C VAL A 187 -44.22 -18.47 -4.51
N LYS A 188 -44.30 -19.61 -3.82
CA LYS A 188 -45.21 -20.71 -4.14
C LYS A 188 -46.64 -20.25 -3.90
N GLY A 189 -47.22 -19.57 -4.87
CA GLY A 189 -48.63 -19.18 -4.89
C GLY A 189 -48.91 -17.82 -4.28
N VAL A 190 -49.11 -16.82 -5.14
CA VAL A 190 -49.78 -15.58 -4.76
C VAL A 190 -51.28 -15.86 -4.75
N SER A 191 -51.91 -15.78 -3.58
CA SER A 191 -53.37 -15.96 -3.45
C SER A 191 -54.07 -14.67 -3.90
N TYR A 192 -54.68 -14.70 -5.09
CA TYR A 192 -55.54 -13.62 -5.55
C TYR A 192 -56.93 -13.78 -4.93
N LYS A 193 -57.32 -12.86 -4.04
CA LYS A 193 -58.72 -12.75 -3.63
C LYS A 193 -59.53 -12.15 -4.78
N ARG A 194 -60.59 -12.83 -5.21
CA ARG A 194 -61.56 -12.27 -6.16
C ARG A 194 -62.17 -11.01 -5.54
N GLY A 195 -62.04 -9.88 -6.24
CA GLY A 195 -62.67 -8.63 -5.84
C GLY A 195 -64.18 -8.80 -5.78
N ILE A 196 -64.80 -8.26 -4.73
CA ILE A 196 -66.25 -8.21 -4.61
C ILE A 196 -66.76 -7.23 -5.68
N SER A 197 -67.60 -7.72 -6.59
CA SER A 197 -68.27 -6.88 -7.58
C SER A 197 -69.13 -5.84 -6.86
N ILE A 198 -68.86 -4.55 -7.09
CA ILE A 198 -69.51 -3.43 -6.42
C ILE A 198 -70.94 -3.16 -6.92
N LEU A 199 -71.46 -4.01 -7.83
CA LEU A 199 -72.73 -3.81 -8.52
C LEU A 199 -74.00 -4.25 -7.73
N LEU A 200 -73.89 -4.51 -6.42
CA LEU A 200 -75.03 -4.98 -5.59
C LEU A 200 -75.25 -4.15 -4.31
N LEU A 201 -74.91 -2.86 -4.30
CA LEU A 201 -75.39 -1.95 -3.25
C LEU A 201 -76.74 -1.37 -3.68
N PRO A 202 -77.85 -1.64 -2.95
CA PRO A 202 -79.12 -0.96 -3.21
C PRO A 202 -78.93 0.54 -2.98
N ARG A 203 -79.32 1.34 -3.99
CA ARG A 203 -79.44 2.80 -3.86
C ARG A 203 -80.48 3.08 -2.77
N LEU A 204 -80.03 3.66 -1.66
CA LEU A 204 -80.88 4.39 -0.72
C LEU A 204 -81.02 5.85 -1.19
#